data_AF-A0A0U1LKN4-F1
#
_entry.id   AF-A0A0U1LKN4-F1
#
_cell.length_a   1.000
_cell.length_b   1.000
_cell.length_c   1.000
_cell.angle_alpha   90.00
_cell.angle_beta   90.00
_cell.angle_gamma   90.00
#
_symmetry.space_group_name_H-M   'P 1'
#
loop_
_entity.id
_entity.type
_entity.pdbx_description
1 polymer ?
#
loop_
_entity_poly.entity_id
_entity_poly.type
_entity_poly.pdbx_seq_one_letter_code
_entity_poly.pdbx_strand_id
1 'polypeptide(L)'
;MWPDQTESTVALVQNTIHREVRRLIREHIQYGELELLAAAQSILFLLSILLFNDRSHITLTVPESAQLLIDVWEVKRKLASTGLFLDSEMYHQIPPWKSWALVSAKRRTIMSLHHIEYSWSSKHNYPTLECTEFKLLPAPAPRYLWCETDGHTWTQLYKRWLQLWDGDFYRMQELFDGVESRPLNERGELWLSEADEFGAAILSGGINYSAVDHDGPEHTVQHNRIFD
;
A
#
# COMPACT_ATOMS: atom_id res chain seq x y z
N MET A 1 -19.87 -5.98 8.60
CA MET A 1 -21.20 -6.56 8.31
C MET A 1 -21.78 -7.07 9.63
N TRP A 2 -22.75 -6.36 10.23
CA TRP A 2 -23.42 -6.77 11.49
C TRP A 2 -24.92 -6.43 11.42
N PRO A 3 -25.84 -7.35 11.79
CA PRO A 3 -27.28 -7.14 11.59
C PRO A 3 -27.95 -6.15 12.56
N ASP A 4 -27.42 -5.96 13.77
CA ASP A 4 -28.06 -5.18 14.84
C ASP A 4 -27.23 -3.95 15.25
N GLN A 5 -27.08 -2.98 14.35
CA GLN A 5 -26.39 -1.72 14.65
C GLN A 5 -27.35 -0.72 15.31
N THR A 6 -27.19 -0.50 16.61
CA THR A 6 -27.71 0.73 17.26
C THR A 6 -26.67 1.83 17.15
N GLU A 7 -27.08 3.11 17.15
CA GLU A 7 -26.16 4.26 17.12
C GLU A 7 -25.10 4.18 18.23
N SER A 8 -25.49 3.67 19.40
CA SER A 8 -24.59 3.44 20.55
C SER A 8 -23.51 2.40 20.25
N THR A 9 -23.88 1.27 19.62
CA THR A 9 -22.93 0.21 19.25
C THR A 9 -21.94 0.69 18.19
N VAL A 10 -22.42 1.49 17.22
CA VAL A 10 -21.56 2.07 16.17
C VAL A 10 -20.53 3.03 16.77
N ALA A 11 -20.97 3.96 17.63
CA ALA A 11 -20.08 4.89 18.30
C ALA A 11 -19.04 4.19 19.19
N LEU A 12 -19.44 3.12 19.91
CA LEU A 12 -18.52 2.33 20.72
C LEU A 12 -17.42 1.67 19.88
N VAL A 13 -17.80 1.05 18.76
CA VAL A 13 -16.85 0.40 17.84
C VAL A 13 -15.89 1.42 17.26
N GLN A 14 -16.38 2.56 16.78
CA GLN A 14 -15.52 3.61 16.21
C GLN A 14 -14.55 4.20 17.25
N ASN A 15 -15.03 4.49 18.45
CA ASN A 15 -14.17 4.95 19.55
C ASN A 15 -13.10 3.91 19.91
N THR A 16 -13.47 2.63 19.88
CA THR A 16 -12.54 1.53 20.14
C THR A 16 -11.47 1.44 19.04
N ILE A 17 -11.88 1.49 17.78
CA ILE A 17 -10.98 1.49 16.62
C ILE A 17 -10.03 2.70 16.68
N HIS A 18 -10.56 3.91 16.89
CA HIS A 18 -9.76 5.12 16.95
C HIS A 18 -8.73 5.07 18.10
N ARG A 19 -9.15 4.61 19.29
CA ARG A 19 -8.24 4.41 20.42
C ARG A 19 -7.15 3.40 20.11
N GLU A 20 -7.51 2.31 19.43
CA GLU A 20 -6.57 1.25 19.07
C GLU A 20 -5.55 1.71 18.03
N VAL A 21 -5.99 2.43 16.98
CA VAL A 21 -5.07 3.03 16.00
C VAL A 21 -4.09 3.97 16.71
N ARG A 22 -4.57 4.86 17.58
CA ARG A 22 -3.69 5.75 18.34
C ARG A 22 -2.74 5.01 19.29
N ARG A 23 -3.16 3.88 19.86
CA ARG A 23 -2.29 3.02 20.68
C ARG A 23 -1.15 2.45 19.82
N LEU A 24 -1.48 1.84 18.69
CA LEU A 24 -0.51 1.27 17.76
C LEU A 24 0.48 2.33 17.25
N ILE A 25 0.00 3.54 16.92
CA ILE A 25 0.85 4.67 16.53
C ILE A 25 1.78 5.08 17.68
N ARG A 26 1.36 5.12 18.94
CA ARG A 26 2.29 5.50 20.03
C ARG A 26 3.34 4.44 20.32
N GLU A 27 2.94 3.17 20.29
CA GLU A 27 3.78 2.05 20.69
C GLU A 27 4.73 1.59 19.57
N HIS A 28 4.50 2.01 18.32
CA HIS A 28 5.29 1.58 17.16
C HIS A 28 6.80 1.77 17.31
N ILE A 29 7.23 2.76 18.09
CA ILE A 29 8.64 3.07 18.34
C ILE A 29 9.36 1.90 19.03
N GLN A 30 8.65 1.11 19.83
CA GLN A 30 9.23 -0.02 20.58
C GLN A 30 9.23 -1.34 19.81
N TYR A 31 8.45 -1.43 18.73
CA TYR A 31 8.30 -2.66 17.96
C TYR A 31 9.55 -3.01 17.15
N GLY A 32 9.87 -4.31 17.14
CA GLY A 32 10.78 -4.91 16.17
C GLY A 32 10.17 -4.97 14.76
N GLU A 33 10.94 -5.42 13.76
CA GLU A 33 10.51 -5.38 12.35
C GLU A 33 9.19 -6.11 12.07
N LEU A 34 9.04 -7.35 12.56
CA LEU A 34 7.83 -8.14 12.34
C LEU A 34 6.61 -7.57 13.09
N GLU A 35 6.82 -7.11 14.31
CA GLU A 35 5.78 -6.47 15.13
C GLU A 35 5.33 -5.14 14.50
N LEU A 36 6.27 -4.38 13.96
CA LEU A 36 6.00 -3.12 13.28
C LEU A 36 5.21 -3.35 11.98
N LEU A 37 5.55 -4.38 11.20
CA LEU A 37 4.75 -4.78 10.03
C LEU A 37 3.33 -5.19 10.45
N ALA A 38 3.19 -6.02 11.48
CA ALA A 38 1.88 -6.44 11.97
C ALA A 38 1.04 -5.27 12.49
N ALA A 39 1.67 -4.31 13.19
CA ALA A 39 1.03 -3.08 13.65
C ALA A 39 0.58 -2.21 12.46
N ALA A 40 1.42 -2.04 11.44
CA ALA A 40 1.09 -1.28 10.24
C ALA A 40 -0.07 -1.92 9.45
N GLN A 41 -0.07 -3.25 9.31
CA GLN A 41 -1.18 -3.99 8.69
C GLN A 41 -2.47 -3.85 9.51
N SER A 42 -2.38 -3.88 10.83
CA SER A 42 -3.53 -3.66 11.71
C SER A 42 -4.09 -2.25 11.56
N ILE A 43 -3.21 -1.23 11.55
CA ILE A 43 -3.59 0.17 11.28
C ILE A 43 -4.29 0.29 9.92
N LEU A 44 -3.76 -0.35 8.86
CA LEU A 44 -4.37 -0.35 7.53
C LEU A 44 -5.83 -0.84 7.57
N PHE A 45 -6.09 -1.98 8.19
CA PHE A 45 -7.45 -2.51 8.31
C PHE A 45 -8.35 -1.62 9.16
N LEU A 46 -7.85 -1.14 10.30
CA LEU A 46 -8.61 -0.28 11.20
C LEU A 46 -8.96 1.07 10.55
N LEU A 47 -8.04 1.67 9.81
CA LEU A 47 -8.30 2.88 9.01
C LEU A 47 -9.29 2.63 7.89
N SER A 48 -9.19 1.50 7.20
CA SER A 48 -10.15 1.14 6.14
C SER A 48 -11.58 1.13 6.67
N ILE A 49 -11.78 0.55 7.87
CA ILE A 49 -13.07 0.50 8.54
C ILE A 49 -13.47 1.91 9.05
N LEU A 50 -12.53 2.67 9.60
CA LEU A 50 -12.82 3.97 10.21
C LEU A 50 -13.17 5.07 9.19
N LEU A 51 -12.52 5.06 8.02
CA LEU A 51 -12.61 6.15 7.04
C LEU A 51 -13.62 5.89 5.91
N PHE A 52 -13.89 4.62 5.58
CA PHE A 52 -14.72 4.25 4.42
C PHE A 52 -16.00 3.48 4.79
N ASN A 53 -16.40 3.48 6.06
CA ASN A 53 -17.68 2.91 6.47
C ASN A 53 -18.83 3.93 6.34
N ASP A 54 -19.56 3.87 5.23
CA ASP A 54 -20.65 4.81 4.91
C ASP A 54 -21.91 4.69 5.80
N ARG A 55 -21.98 3.69 6.69
CA ARG A 55 -23.18 3.44 7.55
C ARG A 55 -23.11 4.08 8.93
N SER A 56 -22.01 4.74 9.29
CA SER A 56 -21.80 5.29 10.62
C SER A 56 -21.92 6.81 10.63
N HIS A 57 -22.99 7.33 11.24
CA HIS A 57 -23.30 8.76 11.34
C HIS A 57 -22.45 9.57 12.34
N ILE A 58 -21.37 8.99 12.88
CA ILE A 58 -20.38 9.71 13.70
C ILE A 58 -18.99 9.38 13.17
N THR A 59 -18.58 10.06 12.12
CA THR A 59 -17.21 10.00 11.60
C THR A 59 -16.34 11.01 12.33
N LEU A 60 -15.06 10.69 12.51
CA LEU A 60 -14.04 11.68 12.86
C LEU A 60 -14.25 12.94 12.01
N THR A 61 -14.10 14.11 12.62
CA THR A 61 -14.13 15.34 11.84
C THR A 61 -13.00 15.30 10.80
N VAL A 62 -13.18 16.00 9.67
CA VAL A 62 -12.17 16.04 8.60
C VAL A 62 -10.77 16.39 9.15
N PRO A 63 -10.60 17.41 10.03
CA PRO A 63 -9.30 17.69 10.65
C PRO A 63 -8.75 16.55 11.51
N GLU A 64 -9.59 15.86 12.28
CA GLU A 64 -9.16 14.72 13.12
C GLU A 64 -8.69 13.54 12.27
N SER A 65 -9.41 13.22 11.19
CA SER A 65 -8.99 12.17 10.27
C SER A 65 -7.71 12.54 9.50
N ALA A 66 -7.55 13.82 9.12
CA ALA A 66 -6.33 14.30 8.49
C ALA A 66 -5.12 14.14 9.42
N GLN A 67 -5.26 14.57 10.68
CA GLN A 67 -4.20 14.43 11.68
C GLN A 67 -3.85 12.96 11.91
N LEU A 68 -4.86 12.07 11.98
CA LEU A 68 -4.63 10.64 12.14
C LEU A 68 -3.82 10.05 10.99
N LEU A 69 -4.08 10.47 9.74
CA LEU A 69 -3.31 10.03 8.58
C LEU A 69 -1.87 10.54 8.60
N ILE A 70 -1.67 11.81 9.02
CA ILE A 70 -0.33 12.39 9.23
C ILE A 70 0.44 11.58 10.29
N ASP A 71 -0.19 11.25 11.42
CA ASP A 71 0.45 10.49 12.50
C ASP A 71 0.90 9.08 12.03
N VAL A 72 0.19 8.50 11.04
CA VAL A 72 0.54 7.19 10.47
C VAL A 72 1.77 7.25 9.56
N TRP A 73 2.18 8.44 9.08
CA TRP A 73 3.40 8.57 8.30
C TRP A 73 4.64 8.14 9.08
N GLU A 74 4.66 8.37 10.39
CA GLU A 74 5.79 7.94 11.22
C GLU A 74 5.91 6.41 11.28
N VAL A 75 4.78 5.71 11.30
CA VAL A 75 4.75 4.24 11.22
C VAL A 75 5.23 3.77 9.86
N LYS A 76 4.78 4.40 8.76
CA LYS A 76 5.24 4.08 7.40
C LYS A 76 6.74 4.31 7.25
N ARG A 77 7.24 5.46 7.70
CA ARG A 77 8.66 5.84 7.66
C ARG A 77 9.52 4.86 8.44
N LYS A 78 9.15 4.55 9.69
CA LYS A 78 9.88 3.55 10.49
C LYS A 78 9.85 2.16 9.83
N LEU A 79 8.72 1.75 9.26
CA LEU A 79 8.63 0.46 8.58
C LEU A 79 9.51 0.45 7.33
N ALA A 80 9.50 1.51 6.54
CA ALA A 80 10.31 1.65 5.35
C ALA A 80 11.82 1.67 5.68
N SER A 81 12.22 2.29 6.80
CA SER A 81 13.61 2.31 7.26
C SER A 81 14.15 0.93 7.69
N THR A 82 13.29 -0.08 7.87
CA THR A 82 13.71 -1.48 8.04
C THR A 82 14.11 -2.17 6.73
N GLY A 83 14.10 -1.43 5.61
CA GLY A 83 14.52 -1.91 4.31
C GLY A 83 13.35 -2.34 3.42
N LEU A 84 13.33 -1.84 2.19
CA LEU A 84 12.33 -2.19 1.17
C LEU A 84 12.96 -2.85 -0.06
N PHE A 85 14.25 -3.12 -0.05
CA PHE A 85 14.99 -3.72 -1.15
C PHE A 85 15.62 -5.03 -0.68
N LEU A 86 15.77 -5.95 -1.62
CA LEU A 86 16.55 -7.15 -1.45
C LEU A 86 17.66 -7.14 -2.49
N ASP A 87 18.91 -7.29 -2.05
CA ASP A 87 20.06 -7.36 -2.95
C ASP A 87 19.89 -8.45 -4.00
N SER A 88 19.30 -9.59 -3.62
CA SER A 88 18.99 -10.68 -4.54
C SER A 88 18.03 -10.26 -5.65
N GLU A 89 17.00 -9.47 -5.36
CA GLU A 89 16.14 -8.92 -6.41
C GLU A 89 16.90 -7.92 -7.29
N MET A 90 17.77 -7.08 -6.70
CA MET A 90 18.58 -6.10 -7.44
C MET A 90 19.65 -6.72 -8.34
N TYR A 91 20.18 -7.89 -7.97
CA TYR A 91 21.21 -8.61 -8.72
C TYR A 91 20.67 -9.80 -9.52
N HIS A 92 19.35 -9.88 -9.73
CA HIS A 92 18.71 -10.89 -10.57
C HIS A 92 18.98 -12.32 -10.05
N GLN A 93 18.94 -12.47 -8.73
CA GLN A 93 19.14 -13.72 -8.01
C GLN A 93 17.85 -14.14 -7.31
N ILE A 94 17.79 -15.41 -6.92
CA ILE A 94 16.66 -15.95 -6.18
C ILE A 94 16.82 -15.55 -4.70
N PRO A 95 15.92 -14.72 -4.14
CA PRO A 95 16.01 -14.33 -2.74
C PRO A 95 15.60 -15.49 -1.83
N PRO A 96 16.03 -15.49 -0.55
CA PRO A 96 15.44 -16.37 0.45
C PRO A 96 13.94 -16.07 0.58
N TRP A 97 13.10 -17.10 0.42
CA TRP A 97 11.63 -16.95 0.41
C TRP A 97 11.09 -16.13 1.59
N LYS A 98 11.56 -16.40 2.82
CA LYS A 98 11.10 -15.68 4.02
C LYS A 98 11.42 -14.18 3.97
N SER A 99 12.61 -13.83 3.49
CA SER A 99 13.04 -12.44 3.32
C SER A 99 12.22 -11.75 2.23
N TRP A 100 11.99 -12.45 1.12
CA TRP A 100 11.13 -11.97 0.04
C TRP A 100 9.69 -11.73 0.49
N ALA A 101 9.10 -12.68 1.21
CA ALA A 101 7.74 -12.57 1.73
C ALA A 101 7.61 -11.38 2.69
N LEU A 102 8.59 -11.20 3.58
CA LEU A 102 8.63 -10.09 4.52
C LEU A 102 8.71 -8.74 3.80
N VAL A 103 9.68 -8.56 2.90
CA VAL A 103 9.85 -7.29 2.16
C VAL A 103 8.66 -7.01 1.25
N SER A 104 8.12 -8.04 0.58
CA SER A 104 6.90 -7.91 -0.24
C SER A 104 5.69 -7.49 0.59
N ALA A 105 5.52 -8.07 1.78
CA ALA A 105 4.47 -7.67 2.71
C ALA A 105 4.63 -6.22 3.18
N LYS A 106 5.87 -5.76 3.46
CA LYS A 106 6.16 -4.36 3.80
C LYS A 106 5.77 -3.42 2.66
N ARG A 107 6.23 -3.68 1.44
CA ARG A 107 5.90 -2.89 0.23
C ARG A 107 4.39 -2.79 0.04
N ARG A 108 3.67 -3.93 0.03
CA ARG A 108 2.21 -3.98 -0.11
C ARG A 108 1.49 -3.20 0.99
N THR A 109 1.94 -3.30 2.24
CA THR A 109 1.35 -2.58 3.39
C THR A 109 1.52 -1.07 3.24
N ILE A 110 2.74 -0.61 2.91
CA ILE A 110 3.04 0.82 2.76
C ILE A 110 2.28 1.42 1.57
N MET A 111 2.25 0.71 0.43
CA MET A 111 1.46 1.11 -0.73
C MET A 111 -0.04 1.18 -0.42
N SER A 112 -0.57 0.23 0.35
CA SER A 112 -1.98 0.24 0.77
C SER A 112 -2.30 1.43 1.68
N LEU A 113 -1.43 1.73 2.64
CA LEU A 113 -1.60 2.89 3.53
C LEU A 113 -1.57 4.20 2.73
N HIS A 114 -0.67 4.30 1.76
CA HIS A 114 -0.63 5.43 0.85
C HIS A 114 -1.90 5.53 -0.02
N HIS A 115 -2.45 4.40 -0.47
CA HIS A 115 -3.70 4.39 -1.23
C HIS A 115 -4.91 4.85 -0.38
N ILE A 116 -4.94 4.51 0.92
CA ILE A 116 -5.94 5.04 1.85
C ILE A 116 -5.82 6.56 1.97
N GLU A 117 -4.60 7.08 2.18
CA GLU A 117 -4.34 8.52 2.26
C GLU A 117 -4.81 9.24 1.01
N TYR A 118 -4.44 8.73 -0.17
CA TYR A 118 -4.87 9.28 -1.44
C TYR A 118 -6.40 9.29 -1.57
N SER A 119 -7.05 8.13 -1.35
CA SER A 119 -8.50 8.00 -1.47
C SER A 119 -9.25 8.93 -0.50
N TRP A 120 -8.71 9.09 0.72
CA TRP A 120 -9.25 10.04 1.70
C TRP A 120 -9.05 11.48 1.24
N SER A 121 -7.87 11.85 0.75
CA SER A 121 -7.57 13.21 0.28
C SER A 121 -8.45 13.58 -0.91
N SER A 122 -8.57 12.71 -1.91
CA SER A 122 -9.45 12.91 -3.07
C SER A 122 -10.91 13.08 -2.66
N LYS A 123 -11.41 12.28 -1.69
CA LYS A 123 -12.80 12.39 -1.19
C LYS A 123 -13.07 13.73 -0.50
N HIS A 124 -12.06 14.35 0.12
CA HIS A 124 -12.20 15.58 0.91
C HIS A 124 -11.61 16.82 0.24
N ASN A 125 -11.15 16.74 -1.01
CA ASN A 125 -10.46 17.82 -1.74
C ASN A 125 -9.20 18.33 -1.02
N TYR A 126 -8.49 17.44 -0.32
CA TYR A 126 -7.17 17.74 0.24
C TYR A 126 -6.08 17.50 -0.82
N PRO A 127 -4.94 18.21 -0.74
CA PRO A 127 -3.77 17.90 -1.54
C PRO A 127 -3.41 16.42 -1.47
N THR A 128 -3.24 15.80 -2.64
CA THR A 128 -2.71 14.46 -2.76
C THR A 128 -1.19 14.52 -2.74
N LEU A 129 -0.58 13.61 -1.99
CA LEU A 129 0.87 13.47 -1.97
C LEU A 129 1.26 12.45 -3.02
N GLU A 130 2.22 12.81 -3.87
CA GLU A 130 2.85 11.84 -4.75
C GLU A 130 4.00 11.16 -4.03
N CYS A 131 3.92 9.83 -3.89
CA CYS A 131 5.02 9.07 -3.33
C CYS A 131 5.98 8.62 -4.45
N THR A 132 6.83 9.55 -4.88
CA THR A 132 7.87 9.31 -5.90
C THR A 132 8.87 8.23 -5.50
N GLU A 133 8.98 7.97 -4.21
CA GLU A 133 9.80 6.95 -3.57
C GLU A 133 9.46 5.53 -4.03
N PHE A 134 8.20 5.28 -4.40
CA PHE A 134 7.79 3.96 -4.83
C PHE A 134 8.27 3.64 -6.24
N LYS A 135 8.64 4.63 -7.05
CA LYS A 135 8.97 4.46 -8.48
C LYS A 135 10.01 3.36 -8.73
N LEU A 136 11.00 3.24 -7.84
CA LEU A 136 12.08 2.26 -7.96
C LEU A 136 11.74 0.87 -7.38
N LEU A 137 10.64 0.73 -6.65
CA LEU A 137 10.23 -0.54 -6.08
C LEU A 137 9.70 -1.48 -7.16
N PRO A 138 9.88 -2.81 -6.98
CA PRO A 138 9.15 -3.78 -7.78
C PRO A 138 7.65 -3.56 -7.65
N ALA A 139 6.94 -3.65 -8.78
CA ALA A 139 5.49 -3.75 -8.78
C ALA A 139 5.04 -5.01 -8.03
N PRO A 140 3.80 -5.06 -7.54
CA PRO A 140 3.28 -6.23 -6.84
C PRO A 140 3.53 -7.51 -7.64
N ALA A 141 4.15 -8.48 -6.98
CA ALA A 141 4.51 -9.74 -7.59
C ALA A 141 3.28 -10.56 -8.02
N PRO A 142 3.44 -11.49 -8.98
CA PRO A 142 2.39 -12.40 -9.42
C PRO A 142 1.67 -13.12 -8.29
N ARG A 143 0.38 -13.38 -8.50
CA ARG A 143 -0.47 -14.09 -7.53
C ARG A 143 0.14 -15.41 -7.07
N TYR A 144 0.63 -16.22 -8.00
CA TYR A 144 1.15 -17.56 -7.69
C TYR A 144 2.43 -17.52 -6.85
N LEU A 145 3.24 -16.44 -6.92
CA LEU A 145 4.38 -16.26 -6.03
C LEU A 145 3.94 -15.74 -4.65
N TRP A 146 2.98 -14.82 -4.62
CA TRP A 146 2.49 -14.23 -3.38
C TRP A 146 1.72 -15.24 -2.51
N CYS A 147 0.92 -16.12 -3.12
CA CYS A 147 0.12 -17.10 -2.40
C CYS A 147 0.88 -18.39 -2.01
N GLU A 148 2.10 -18.60 -2.51
CA GLU A 148 2.86 -19.81 -2.20
C GLU A 148 3.50 -19.72 -0.81
N THR A 149 3.23 -20.74 0.01
CA THR A 149 3.63 -20.81 1.43
C THR A 149 4.71 -21.85 1.69
N ASP A 150 4.97 -22.75 0.74
CA ASP A 150 6.10 -23.67 0.77
C ASP A 150 7.31 -23.04 0.09
N GLY A 151 8.37 -22.78 0.88
CA GLY A 151 9.57 -22.11 0.36
C GLY A 151 10.30 -22.90 -0.74
N HIS A 152 10.18 -24.23 -0.78
CA HIS A 152 10.79 -25.04 -1.84
C HIS A 152 10.06 -24.85 -3.16
N THR A 153 8.74 -24.99 -3.15
CA THR A 153 7.87 -24.75 -4.30
C THR A 153 8.00 -23.30 -4.78
N TRP A 154 8.00 -22.34 -3.85
CA TRP A 154 8.19 -20.93 -4.15
C TRP A 154 9.50 -20.68 -4.91
N THR A 155 10.60 -21.31 -4.49
CA THR A 155 11.92 -21.17 -5.15
C THR A 155 11.87 -21.64 -6.60
N GLN A 156 11.17 -22.74 -6.89
CA GLN A 156 11.02 -23.25 -8.25
C GLN A 156 10.17 -22.30 -9.11
N LEU A 157 9.06 -21.80 -8.56
CA LEU A 157 8.20 -20.83 -9.22
C LEU A 157 8.94 -19.51 -9.51
N TYR A 158 9.70 -19.01 -8.54
CA TYR A 158 10.48 -17.78 -8.70
C TYR A 158 11.56 -17.92 -9.76
N LYS A 159 12.25 -19.08 -9.82
CA LYS A 159 13.22 -19.36 -10.87
C LYS A 159 12.60 -19.30 -12.26
N ARG A 160 11.41 -19.87 -12.44
CA ARG A 160 10.67 -19.83 -13.71
C ARG A 160 10.24 -18.40 -14.05
N TRP A 161 9.74 -17.66 -13.06
CA TRP A 161 9.38 -16.26 -13.21
C TRP A 161 10.58 -15.41 -13.64
N LEU A 162 11.73 -15.57 -13.00
CA LEU A 162 12.94 -14.82 -13.34
C LEU A 162 13.40 -15.07 -14.79
N GLN A 163 13.22 -16.29 -15.30
CA GLN A 163 13.49 -16.61 -16.71
C GLN A 163 12.51 -15.94 -17.67
N LEU A 164 11.23 -15.86 -17.31
CA LEU A 164 10.20 -15.18 -18.11
C LEU A 164 10.47 -13.68 -18.23
N TRP A 165 10.98 -13.08 -17.15
CA TRP A 165 11.22 -11.65 -17.03
C TRP A 165 12.64 -11.20 -17.45
N ASP A 166 13.42 -12.10 -18.06
CA ASP A 166 14.84 -11.90 -18.45
C ASP A 166 15.69 -11.29 -17.32
N GLY A 167 15.38 -11.69 -16.09
CA GLY A 167 16.02 -11.18 -14.88
C GLY A 167 15.53 -9.83 -14.36
N ASP A 168 14.81 -9.01 -15.14
CA ASP A 168 14.36 -7.67 -14.72
C ASP A 168 12.90 -7.64 -14.31
N PHE A 169 12.62 -7.17 -13.10
CA PHE A 169 11.25 -7.06 -12.59
C PHE A 169 10.53 -5.82 -13.13
N TYR A 170 9.20 -5.90 -13.22
CA TYR A 170 8.38 -4.74 -13.54
C TYR A 170 8.39 -3.75 -12.37
N ARG A 171 8.73 -2.48 -12.62
CA ARG A 171 8.81 -1.44 -11.58
C ARG A 171 7.47 -0.72 -11.40
N MET A 172 7.27 -0.18 -10.21
CA MET A 172 6.13 0.71 -9.94
C MET A 172 6.11 1.94 -10.87
N GLN A 173 7.27 2.47 -11.26
CA GLN A 173 7.32 3.55 -12.25
C GLN A 173 6.73 3.11 -13.59
N GLU A 174 7.11 1.93 -14.10
CA GLU A 174 6.57 1.40 -15.36
C GLU A 174 5.04 1.23 -15.28
N LEU A 175 4.54 0.82 -14.11
CA LEU A 175 3.11 0.71 -13.83
C LEU A 175 2.41 2.08 -13.88
N PHE A 176 2.99 3.11 -13.26
CA PHE A 176 2.42 4.46 -13.26
C PHE A 176 2.48 5.11 -14.64
N ASP A 177 3.59 4.99 -15.36
CA ASP A 177 3.75 5.51 -16.72
C ASP A 177 2.82 4.76 -17.71
N GLY A 178 2.60 3.47 -17.50
CA GLY A 178 1.71 2.63 -18.30
C GLY A 178 0.23 3.00 -18.15
N VAL A 179 -0.17 3.55 -17.00
CA VAL A 179 -1.54 4.03 -16.80
C VAL A 179 -1.88 5.19 -17.76
N GLU A 180 -0.92 6.09 -17.98
CA GLU A 180 -1.07 7.26 -18.85
C GLU A 180 -1.01 6.89 -20.33
N SER A 181 -0.22 5.87 -20.66
CA SER A 181 -0.02 5.37 -22.02
C SER A 181 -0.92 4.18 -22.30
N ARG A 182 -2.19 4.44 -22.66
CA ARG A 182 -3.09 3.39 -23.17
C ARG A 182 -3.03 3.30 -24.69
N PRO A 183 -2.86 2.10 -25.28
CA PRO A 183 -2.79 0.77 -24.64
C PRO A 183 -1.46 0.50 -23.91
N LEU A 184 -1.49 -0.37 -22.89
CA LEU A 184 -0.30 -0.81 -22.15
C LEU A 184 0.75 -1.39 -23.10
N ASN A 185 2.03 -1.25 -22.74
CA ASN A 185 3.11 -1.93 -23.45
C ASN A 185 3.14 -3.44 -23.13
N GLU A 186 3.89 -4.22 -23.91
CA GLU A 186 3.98 -5.69 -23.77
C GLU A 186 4.37 -6.15 -22.35
N ARG A 187 5.29 -5.43 -21.69
CA ARG A 187 5.69 -5.73 -20.29
C ARG A 187 4.56 -5.45 -19.30
N GLY A 188 3.81 -4.37 -19.50
CA GLY A 188 2.64 -4.03 -18.69
C GLY A 188 1.50 -5.02 -18.88
N GLU A 189 1.25 -5.48 -20.11
CA GLU A 189 0.30 -6.56 -20.39
C GLU A 189 0.73 -7.88 -19.74
N LEU A 190 2.02 -8.24 -19.83
CA LEU A 190 2.58 -9.41 -19.17
C LEU A 190 2.39 -9.32 -17.65
N TRP A 191 2.79 -8.21 -17.03
CA TRP A 191 2.59 -7.99 -15.59
C TRP A 191 1.12 -8.11 -15.20
N LEU A 192 0.22 -7.44 -15.93
CA LEU A 192 -1.21 -7.44 -15.65
C LEU A 192 -1.83 -8.84 -15.76
N SER A 193 -1.34 -9.68 -16.68
CA SER A 193 -1.80 -11.06 -16.84
C SER A 193 -1.48 -11.95 -15.63
N GLU A 194 -0.45 -11.59 -14.84
CA GLU A 194 0.01 -12.34 -13.67
C GLU A 194 -0.37 -11.68 -12.33
N ALA A 195 -0.77 -10.40 -12.38
CA ALA A 195 -1.08 -9.58 -11.20
C ALA A 195 -2.22 -10.20 -10.37
N ASP A 196 -2.10 -10.06 -9.05
CA ASP A 196 -3.18 -10.41 -8.14
C ASP A 196 -4.19 -9.26 -7.96
N GLU A 197 -5.20 -9.48 -7.13
CA GLU A 197 -6.23 -8.46 -6.86
C GLU A 197 -5.63 -7.17 -6.29
N PHE A 198 -4.55 -7.28 -5.51
CA PHE A 198 -3.86 -6.10 -4.98
C PHE A 198 -3.16 -5.33 -6.10
N GLY A 199 -2.41 -5.99 -6.96
CA GLY A 199 -1.78 -5.37 -8.13
C GLY A 199 -2.81 -4.70 -9.04
N ALA A 200 -3.89 -5.41 -9.37
CA ALA A 200 -4.98 -4.86 -10.18
C ALA A 200 -5.65 -3.65 -9.50
N ALA A 201 -5.85 -3.69 -8.18
CA ALA A 201 -6.39 -2.56 -7.42
C ALA A 201 -5.45 -1.34 -7.48
N ILE A 202 -4.14 -1.54 -7.32
CA ILE A 202 -3.14 -0.46 -7.44
C ILE A 202 -3.12 0.13 -8.84
N LEU A 203 -3.17 -0.69 -9.90
CA LEU A 203 -3.29 -0.19 -11.28
C LEU A 203 -4.57 0.63 -11.43
N SER A 204 -5.70 0.14 -10.90
CA SER A 204 -6.98 0.83 -10.98
C SER A 204 -6.99 2.17 -10.24
N GLY A 205 -6.35 2.22 -9.08
CA GLY A 205 -6.13 3.44 -8.31
C GLY A 205 -5.18 4.39 -9.03
N GLY A 206 -4.11 3.84 -9.64
CA GLY A 206 -3.14 4.50 -10.52
C GLY A 206 -3.80 5.36 -11.60
N ILE A 207 -4.85 4.82 -12.25
CA ILE A 207 -5.68 5.53 -13.24
C ILE A 207 -6.28 6.82 -12.70
N ASN A 208 -6.57 6.88 -11.40
CA ASN A 208 -7.11 8.10 -10.80
C ASN A 208 -6.00 9.09 -10.42
N TYR A 209 -4.77 8.64 -10.14
CA TYR A 209 -3.65 9.56 -9.86
C TYR A 209 -3.33 10.46 -11.06
N SER A 210 -3.40 9.95 -12.29
CA SER A 210 -3.13 10.72 -13.51
C SER A 210 -4.33 11.47 -14.10
N ALA A 211 -5.56 11.09 -13.76
CA ALA A 211 -6.76 11.79 -14.21
C ALA A 211 -7.02 13.13 -13.49
N VAL A 212 -6.46 13.31 -12.29
CA VAL A 212 -6.63 14.53 -11.48
C VAL A 212 -5.76 15.68 -12.00
N ASP A 213 -4.70 15.40 -12.75
CA ASP A 213 -3.77 16.40 -13.28
C ASP A 213 -4.26 17.12 -14.56
N HIS A 214 -5.40 16.72 -15.13
CA HIS A 214 -5.81 17.23 -16.45
C HIS A 214 -7.12 18.00 -16.54
N ASP A 215 -7.95 18.13 -15.50
CA ASP A 215 -9.22 18.90 -15.64
C ASP A 215 -9.81 19.54 -14.35
N GLY A 216 -9.01 19.76 -13.30
CA GLY A 216 -9.45 20.42 -12.04
C GLY A 216 -8.67 21.70 -11.70
N PRO A 217 -9.24 22.65 -10.94
CA PRO A 217 -8.55 23.91 -10.64
C PRO A 217 -7.34 23.62 -9.75
N GLU A 218 -6.14 23.98 -10.21
CA GLU A 218 -4.83 23.94 -9.52
C GLU A 218 -4.85 23.27 -8.14
N HIS A 219 -4.97 21.94 -8.10
CA HIS A 219 -4.70 21.19 -6.87
C HIS A 219 -3.19 21.21 -6.65
N THR A 220 -2.74 21.95 -5.63
CA THR A 220 -1.32 22.04 -5.29
C THR A 220 -0.81 20.68 -4.83
N VAL A 221 -0.14 19.94 -5.71
CA VAL A 221 0.56 18.70 -5.37
C VAL A 221 1.71 19.04 -4.42
N GLN A 222 1.73 18.42 -3.24
CA GLN A 222 2.85 18.53 -2.30
C GLN A 222 3.74 17.30 -2.43
N HIS A 223 5.04 17.51 -2.68
CA HIS A 223 6.04 16.45 -2.61
C HIS A 223 6.53 16.32 -1.17
N ASN A 224 6.10 15.27 -0.48
CA ASN A 224 6.66 14.92 0.83
C ASN A 224 7.61 13.73 0.68
N ARG A 225 8.80 13.87 1.26
CA ARG A 225 9.80 12.80 1.28
C ARG A 225 9.54 11.86 2.44
N ILE A 226 9.34 10.57 2.17
CA ILE A 226 9.22 9.53 3.21
C ILE A 226 10.60 9.20 3.82
N PHE A 227 11.69 9.49 3.12
CA PHE A 227 13.04 9.03 3.47
C PHE A 227 14.01 10.09 3.98
N ASP A 228 13.57 11.35 4.15
CA ASP A 228 14.40 12.44 4.66
C ASP A 228 14.15 12.73 6.16
#